data_AF-A0A2V9LKZ3-F1
#
_entry.id   AF-A0A2V9LKZ3-F1
#
_cell.length_a   1.000
_cell.length_b   1.000
_cell.length_c   1.000
_cell.angle_alpha   90.00
_cell.angle_beta   90.00
_cell.angle_gamma   90.00
#
_symmetry.space_group_name_H-M   'P 1'
#
loop_
_entity.id
_entity.type
_entity.pdbx_description
1 polymer ?
#
loop_
_entity_poly.entity_id
_entity_poly.type
_entity_poly.pdbx_seq_one_letter_code
_entity_poly.pdbx_strand_id
1 'polypeptide(L)'
;MTTAISRAEFASSPDNALKMATTHMVRWLVNEYQLEPWAARLLIGCHGRYDVVPVMGSMALKDSEEIPAAATVKLARHQLHLALEMVSRLIAAACLLLGPIFAQTRLGLFFREDWAETPAATPLTQEHVSNKDLVVTLYGPGRDQIKKSHHDQPADDPYYVWSGEATGNWAVSLRHRRAYADLTGQGKIRWRAKQEGYRQLRIILKLADGTWLVGDQADGASADWREREFNVSDLRWRRLDVQKVVEGAWVEKPDLRKVDEVGFTDLMIGGGSPACSRLDWIEVWGKPVPR
;
A
#
# COMPACT_ATOMS: atom_id res chain seq x y z
N MET A 1 -40.24 52.92 3.61
CA MET A 1 -40.99 54.04 3.02
C MET A 1 -40.17 54.58 1.89
N THR A 2 -40.87 55.03 0.87
CA THR A 2 -40.30 55.61 -0.33
C THR A 2 -39.46 56.82 -0.06
N THR A 3 -38.34 56.88 -0.76
CA THR A 3 -37.73 58.10 -1.27
C THR A 3 -38.77 59.13 -1.72
N ALA A 4 -38.99 60.18 -0.94
CA ALA A 4 -39.23 61.53 -1.47
C ALA A 4 -39.42 62.50 -0.31
N ILE A 5 -38.33 63.17 0.05
CA ILE A 5 -38.44 64.62 0.20
C ILE A 5 -38.21 65.18 -1.21
N SER A 6 -39.31 65.68 -1.76
CA SER A 6 -39.48 66.30 -3.05
C SER A 6 -38.64 67.58 -3.18
N ARG A 7 -37.76 67.61 -4.18
CA ARG A 7 -37.45 68.82 -4.94
C ARG A 7 -37.97 68.63 -6.38
N ALA A 8 -38.28 69.72 -7.06
CA ALA A 8 -39.24 69.86 -8.16
C ALA A 8 -38.97 69.13 -9.50
N GLU A 9 -38.27 67.99 -9.52
CA GLU A 9 -37.90 67.28 -10.76
C GLU A 9 -38.75 66.01 -11.04
N PHE A 10 -39.82 65.74 -10.28
CA PHE A 10 -40.57 64.47 -10.35
C PHE A 10 -42.07 64.64 -10.67
N ALA A 11 -42.39 64.99 -11.91
CA ALA A 11 -43.72 64.77 -12.50
C ALA A 11 -43.55 63.83 -13.71
N SER A 12 -43.74 62.53 -13.53
CA SER A 12 -43.59 61.51 -14.60
C SER A 12 -44.75 60.51 -14.61
N SER A 13 -44.93 59.79 -15.73
CA SER A 13 -45.96 58.74 -15.83
C SER A 13 -45.69 57.60 -14.83
N PRO A 14 -46.74 56.90 -14.34
CA PRO A 14 -46.61 55.86 -13.32
C PRO A 14 -45.56 54.77 -13.60
N ASP A 15 -45.36 54.39 -14.88
CA ASP A 15 -44.42 53.35 -15.29
C ASP A 15 -42.94 53.70 -15.06
N ASN A 16 -42.58 54.98 -15.24
CA ASN A 16 -41.20 55.42 -15.06
C ASN A 16 -40.84 55.50 -13.57
N ALA A 17 -41.78 55.91 -12.73
CA ALA A 17 -41.59 55.96 -11.29
C ALA A 17 -41.37 54.55 -10.71
N LEU A 18 -42.08 53.53 -11.21
CA LEU A 18 -41.87 52.13 -10.81
C LEU A 18 -40.47 51.62 -11.17
N LYS A 19 -40.02 51.84 -12.41
CA LYS A 19 -38.71 51.38 -12.88
C LYS A 19 -37.57 51.98 -12.06
N MET A 20 -37.69 53.25 -11.68
CA MET A 20 -36.73 53.93 -10.83
C MET A 20 -36.73 53.34 -9.42
N ALA A 21 -37.89 53.12 -8.80
CA ALA A 21 -38.00 52.52 -7.47
C ALA A 21 -37.40 51.09 -7.41
N THR A 22 -37.72 50.24 -8.39
CA THR A 22 -37.15 48.89 -8.49
C THR A 22 -35.64 48.93 -8.71
N THR A 23 -35.14 49.81 -9.57
CA THR A 23 -33.69 49.95 -9.79
C THR A 23 -33.00 50.43 -8.52
N HIS A 24 -33.62 51.35 -7.78
CA HIS A 24 -33.16 51.78 -6.48
C HIS A 24 -33.14 50.62 -5.49
N MET A 25 -34.15 49.73 -5.53
CA MET A 25 -34.20 48.57 -4.65
C MET A 25 -33.26 47.46 -5.07
N VAL A 26 -32.99 47.25 -6.37
CA VAL A 26 -31.96 46.34 -6.90
C VAL A 26 -30.64 46.77 -6.39
N ARG A 27 -30.36 48.05 -6.58
CA ARG A 27 -29.22 48.66 -5.94
C ARG A 27 -29.29 48.43 -4.43
N TRP A 28 -30.40 48.66 -3.75
CA TRP A 28 -30.48 48.46 -2.30
C TRP A 28 -30.28 47.00 -1.85
N LEU A 29 -30.89 45.98 -2.45
CA LEU A 29 -30.79 44.57 -2.06
C LEU A 29 -29.47 43.92 -2.53
N VAL A 30 -28.92 44.35 -3.67
CA VAL A 30 -27.54 44.05 -4.08
C VAL A 30 -26.59 44.68 -3.08
N ASN A 31 -26.77 45.98 -2.81
CA ASN A 31 -25.87 46.77 -1.98
C ASN A 31 -25.97 46.38 -0.51
N GLU A 32 -27.15 46.04 0.01
CA GLU A 32 -27.41 45.78 1.43
C GLU A 32 -27.40 44.29 1.81
N TYR A 33 -27.89 43.39 0.96
CA TYR A 33 -27.94 41.94 1.29
C TYR A 33 -26.93 41.14 0.46
N GLN A 34 -26.02 41.84 -0.23
CA GLN A 34 -24.83 41.27 -0.88
C GLN A 34 -25.16 40.17 -1.89
N LEU A 35 -26.35 40.27 -2.43
CA LEU A 35 -26.83 39.32 -3.38
C LEU A 35 -26.23 39.71 -4.71
N GLU A 36 -25.76 38.70 -5.43
CA GLU A 36 -25.47 38.84 -6.84
C GLU A 36 -26.55 39.67 -7.54
N PRO A 37 -26.26 40.50 -8.55
CA PRO A 37 -27.28 41.30 -9.23
C PRO A 37 -28.49 40.48 -9.62
N TRP A 38 -28.25 39.23 -10.02
CA TRP A 38 -29.29 38.25 -10.23
C TRP A 38 -30.01 37.86 -8.93
N ALA A 39 -29.31 37.55 -7.83
CA ALA A 39 -29.86 37.15 -6.53
C ALA A 39 -30.58 38.30 -5.77
N ALA A 40 -30.21 39.55 -6.03
CA ALA A 40 -30.77 40.74 -5.42
C ALA A 40 -32.04 41.15 -6.13
N ARG A 41 -31.98 41.18 -7.47
CA ARG A 41 -33.18 41.18 -8.31
C ARG A 41 -34.08 40.03 -7.91
N LEU A 42 -33.51 38.85 -7.65
CA LEU A 42 -34.24 37.70 -7.12
C LEU A 42 -34.92 38.07 -5.80
N LEU A 43 -34.24 38.73 -4.87
CA LEU A 43 -34.79 38.97 -3.54
C LEU A 43 -35.73 40.15 -3.44
N ILE A 44 -35.60 41.16 -4.29
CA ILE A 44 -36.56 42.26 -4.40
C ILE A 44 -37.78 41.76 -5.11
N GLY A 45 -37.55 40.98 -6.18
CA GLY A 45 -38.59 40.20 -6.82
C GLY A 45 -39.29 39.29 -5.82
N CYS A 46 -38.60 38.75 -4.82
CA CYS A 46 -39.20 37.86 -3.80
C CYS A 46 -39.88 38.58 -2.62
N HIS A 47 -39.47 39.80 -2.23
CA HIS A 47 -39.90 40.40 -0.95
C HIS A 47 -40.28 41.90 -0.99
N GLY A 48 -40.19 42.59 -2.13
CA GLY A 48 -40.52 44.03 -2.22
C GLY A 48 -42.03 44.35 -2.43
N ARG A 49 -42.56 45.45 -1.85
CA ARG A 49 -43.95 45.95 -2.06
C ARG A 49 -44.02 47.46 -2.39
N TYR A 50 -44.72 47.83 -3.46
CA TYR A 50 -44.83 49.22 -3.93
C TYR A 50 -46.22 49.82 -3.68
N ASP A 51 -46.26 51.08 -3.24
CA ASP A 51 -47.45 51.92 -3.02
C ASP A 51 -47.38 53.22 -3.84
N VAL A 52 -48.53 53.82 -4.11
CA VAL A 52 -48.64 55.15 -4.75
C VAL A 52 -48.76 56.21 -3.67
N VAL A 53 -47.89 57.22 -3.69
CA VAL A 53 -47.96 58.32 -2.71
C VAL A 53 -48.61 59.53 -3.40
N PRO A 54 -49.77 60.03 -2.92
CA PRO A 54 -50.63 60.93 -3.70
C PRO A 54 -50.12 62.37 -3.89
N VAL A 55 -48.91 62.71 -3.44
CA VAL A 55 -48.30 64.00 -3.79
C VAL A 55 -47.53 63.85 -5.10
N MET A 56 -48.01 64.53 -6.15
CA MET A 56 -47.34 64.68 -7.46
C MET A 56 -47.02 63.36 -8.22
N GLY A 57 -47.96 62.40 -8.26
CA GLY A 57 -47.86 61.24 -9.17
C GLY A 57 -46.63 60.35 -8.94
N SER A 58 -46.04 60.38 -7.74
CA SER A 58 -44.83 59.64 -7.39
C SER A 58 -45.18 58.24 -6.86
N MET A 59 -44.32 57.26 -7.16
CA MET A 59 -44.47 55.85 -6.77
C MET A 59 -43.36 55.36 -5.87
N ALA A 60 -43.71 54.39 -5.04
CA ALA A 60 -43.20 54.45 -3.70
C ALA A 60 -43.15 53.12 -2.92
N LEU A 61 -41.97 52.56 -2.63
CA LEU A 61 -41.89 51.30 -1.86
C LEU A 61 -42.21 51.52 -0.36
N LYS A 62 -43.36 51.02 0.11
CA LYS A 62 -43.76 51.13 1.52
C LYS A 62 -42.91 50.19 2.38
N ASP A 63 -42.38 50.76 3.46
CA ASP A 63 -41.51 50.15 4.47
C ASP A 63 -40.22 49.47 3.96
N SER A 64 -39.14 50.23 4.10
CA SER A 64 -37.74 49.83 3.91
C SER A 64 -37.19 49.17 5.18
N GLU A 65 -38.05 48.92 6.17
CA GLU A 65 -37.67 48.37 7.48
C GLU A 65 -37.64 46.84 7.52
N GLU A 66 -38.04 46.13 6.46
CA GLU A 66 -37.69 44.71 6.34
C GLU A 66 -37.38 44.34 4.88
N ILE A 67 -36.12 44.52 4.44
CA ILE A 67 -35.60 43.40 3.65
C ILE A 67 -35.41 42.27 4.66
N PRO A 68 -35.97 41.10 4.40
CA PRO A 68 -36.27 40.21 5.49
C PRO A 68 -35.04 39.39 5.87
N ALA A 69 -34.95 38.93 7.12
CA ALA A 69 -33.95 37.94 7.55
C ALA A 69 -33.95 36.67 6.66
N ALA A 70 -35.07 36.41 6.00
CA ALA A 70 -35.23 35.35 5.01
C ALA A 70 -34.48 35.58 3.69
N ALA A 71 -34.26 36.83 3.26
CA ALA A 71 -33.39 37.15 2.13
C ALA A 71 -31.96 36.67 2.37
N THR A 72 -31.57 36.81 3.63
CA THR A 72 -30.31 36.46 4.24
C THR A 72 -30.13 34.94 4.37
N VAL A 73 -31.16 34.22 4.85
CA VAL A 73 -31.11 32.75 4.95
C VAL A 73 -31.07 32.09 3.56
N LYS A 74 -31.69 32.72 2.57
CA LYS A 74 -31.81 32.16 1.21
C LYS A 74 -30.51 32.26 0.43
N LEU A 75 -29.76 33.35 0.59
CA LEU A 75 -28.40 33.40 0.07
C LEU A 75 -27.49 32.41 0.81
N ALA A 76 -27.64 32.31 2.13
CA ALA A 76 -26.85 31.42 2.97
C ALA A 76 -27.03 29.94 2.61
N ARG A 77 -28.26 29.47 2.35
CA ARG A 77 -28.50 28.09 1.88
C ARG A 77 -27.96 27.84 0.48
N HIS A 78 -28.05 28.83 -0.42
CA HIS A 78 -27.56 28.67 -1.79
C HIS A 78 -26.03 28.58 -1.82
N GLN A 79 -25.35 29.39 -1.02
CA GLN A 79 -23.89 29.34 -0.84
C GLN A 79 -23.45 28.05 -0.13
N LEU A 80 -24.22 27.59 0.87
CA LEU A 80 -23.92 26.35 1.58
C LEU A 80 -24.05 25.11 0.66
N HIS A 81 -25.05 25.08 -0.22
CA HIS A 81 -25.25 23.99 -1.18
C HIS A 81 -24.14 23.94 -2.24
N LEU A 82 -23.72 25.12 -2.74
CA LEU A 82 -22.59 25.23 -3.68
C LEU A 82 -21.26 24.84 -3.02
N ALA A 83 -21.06 25.23 -1.75
CA ALA A 83 -19.90 24.83 -0.96
C ALA A 83 -19.87 23.32 -0.67
N LEU A 84 -21.01 22.71 -0.33
CA LEU A 84 -21.09 21.26 -0.11
C LEU A 84 -20.83 20.47 -1.39
N GLU A 85 -21.33 20.94 -2.53
CA GLU A 85 -21.06 20.31 -3.82
C GLU A 85 -19.59 20.45 -4.24
N MET A 86 -18.99 21.63 -4.04
CA MET A 86 -17.57 21.83 -4.31
C MET A 86 -16.69 20.98 -3.41
N VAL A 87 -16.99 20.91 -2.11
CA VAL A 87 -16.26 20.06 -1.15
C VAL A 87 -16.42 18.59 -1.51
N SER A 88 -17.63 18.14 -1.86
CA SER A 88 -17.87 16.74 -2.26
C SER A 88 -17.13 16.38 -3.55
N ARG A 89 -17.08 17.29 -4.54
CA ARG A 89 -16.30 17.10 -5.78
C ARG A 89 -14.80 17.12 -5.54
N LEU A 90 -14.31 17.98 -4.63
CA LEU A 90 -12.90 18.03 -4.24
C LEU A 90 -12.47 16.80 -3.44
N ILE A 91 -13.32 16.30 -2.54
CA ILE A 91 -13.08 15.04 -1.83
C ILE A 91 -13.07 13.87 -2.82
N ALA A 92 -14.04 13.78 -3.73
CA ALA A 92 -14.08 12.73 -4.75
C ALA A 92 -12.84 12.77 -5.68
N ALA A 93 -12.42 13.96 -6.11
CA ALA A 93 -11.20 14.15 -6.91
C ALA A 93 -9.94 13.78 -6.11
N ALA A 94 -9.85 14.15 -4.83
CA ALA A 94 -8.77 13.75 -3.95
C ALA A 94 -8.74 12.23 -3.73
N CYS A 95 -9.89 11.57 -3.55
CA CYS A 95 -9.98 10.12 -3.43
C CYS A 95 -9.55 9.39 -4.72
N LEU A 96 -9.86 9.94 -5.90
CA LEU A 96 -9.41 9.40 -7.20
C LEU A 96 -7.91 9.62 -7.45
N LEU A 97 -7.33 10.72 -6.93
CA LEU A 97 -5.89 11.01 -7.03
C LEU A 97 -5.04 10.30 -5.96
N LEU A 98 -5.64 9.93 -4.82
CA LEU A 98 -5.00 9.18 -3.73
C LEU A 98 -5.17 7.66 -3.85
N GLY A 99 -6.16 7.18 -4.61
CA GLY A 99 -6.40 5.75 -4.87
C GLY A 99 -5.19 4.94 -5.35
N PRO A 100 -4.31 5.46 -6.24
CA PRO A 100 -3.13 4.70 -6.67
C PRO A 100 -1.98 4.69 -5.64
N ILE A 101 -2.03 5.49 -4.56
CA ILE A 101 -0.97 5.49 -3.53
C ILE A 101 -1.07 4.25 -2.64
N PHE A 102 -2.24 3.60 -2.60
CA PHE A 102 -2.46 2.32 -1.93
C PHE A 102 -2.71 1.17 -2.90
N ALA A 103 -2.27 1.28 -4.16
CA ALA A 103 -2.10 0.09 -4.98
C ALA A 103 -1.00 -0.76 -4.30
N GLN A 104 -1.43 -1.68 -3.42
CA GLN A 104 -0.59 -2.64 -2.75
C GLN A 104 0.10 -3.44 -3.85
N THR A 105 1.31 -3.04 -4.23
CA THR A 105 2.12 -3.77 -5.20
C THR A 105 2.52 -5.05 -4.49
N ARG A 106 1.66 -6.08 -4.58
CA ARG A 106 2.04 -7.43 -4.19
C ARG A 106 3.26 -7.75 -5.04
N LEU A 107 4.40 -7.95 -4.38
CA LEU A 107 5.62 -8.33 -5.06
C LEU A 107 5.32 -9.61 -5.85
N GLY A 108 5.84 -9.69 -7.08
CA GLY A 108 5.71 -10.88 -7.90
C GLY A 108 6.55 -12.03 -7.32
N LEU A 109 6.24 -13.25 -7.77
CA LEU A 109 7.10 -14.40 -7.54
C LEU A 109 8.44 -14.14 -8.27
N PHE A 110 9.53 -14.03 -7.52
CA PHE A 110 10.87 -13.84 -8.09
C PHE A 110 11.42 -15.18 -8.59
N PHE A 111 11.37 -16.22 -7.76
CA PHE A 111 11.54 -17.59 -8.19
C PHE A 111 10.79 -18.57 -7.28
N ARG A 112 10.52 -19.75 -7.83
CA ARG A 112 10.18 -20.97 -7.09
C ARG A 112 11.15 -22.07 -7.50
N GLU A 113 11.56 -22.86 -6.53
CA GLU A 113 12.33 -24.09 -6.74
C GLU A 113 11.56 -25.27 -6.14
N ASP A 114 11.23 -26.22 -7.00
CA ASP A 114 10.75 -27.56 -6.70
C ASP A 114 11.86 -28.52 -7.16
N TRP A 115 12.48 -29.26 -6.24
CA TRP A 115 13.66 -30.07 -6.60
C TRP A 115 13.35 -31.13 -7.65
N ALA A 116 14.34 -31.45 -8.48
CA ALA A 116 14.14 -32.36 -9.61
C ALA A 116 13.75 -33.77 -9.16
N GLU A 117 12.82 -34.38 -9.89
CA GLU A 117 12.33 -35.75 -9.70
C GLU A 117 13.37 -36.80 -10.11
N THR A 118 14.46 -36.86 -9.36
CA THR A 118 15.65 -37.69 -9.61
C THR A 118 15.88 -38.66 -8.45
N PRO A 119 16.62 -39.78 -8.64
CA PRO A 119 16.99 -40.65 -7.53
C PRO A 119 17.72 -39.90 -6.40
N ALA A 120 17.72 -40.46 -5.19
CA ALA A 120 18.44 -39.88 -4.07
C ALA A 120 19.96 -39.84 -4.35
N ALA A 121 20.61 -38.73 -3.98
CA ALA A 121 22.02 -38.51 -4.25
C ALA A 121 22.65 -37.60 -3.19
N THR A 122 23.93 -37.86 -2.89
CA THR A 122 24.74 -37.08 -1.96
C THR A 122 26.13 -36.85 -2.60
N PRO A 123 26.61 -35.60 -2.72
CA PRO A 123 25.95 -34.36 -2.30
C PRO A 123 24.81 -33.94 -3.24
N LEU A 124 24.01 -32.96 -2.80
CA LEU A 124 23.14 -32.16 -3.65
C LEU A 124 23.97 -31.45 -4.73
N THR A 125 23.58 -31.55 -6.00
CA THR A 125 24.29 -30.90 -7.13
C THR A 125 23.31 -30.07 -7.95
N GLN A 126 23.85 -29.35 -8.94
CA GLN A 126 23.06 -28.56 -9.88
C GLN A 126 22.06 -29.42 -10.69
N GLU A 127 22.31 -30.72 -10.87
CA GLU A 127 21.42 -31.64 -11.59
C GLU A 127 20.09 -31.86 -10.86
N HIS A 128 20.06 -31.61 -9.55
CA HIS A 128 18.87 -31.75 -8.71
C HIS A 128 18.01 -30.47 -8.65
N VAL A 129 18.43 -29.39 -9.31
CA VAL A 129 17.71 -28.11 -9.36
C VAL A 129 16.86 -28.08 -10.62
N SER A 130 15.54 -28.01 -10.50
CA SER A 130 14.63 -27.99 -11.65
C SER A 130 14.61 -26.63 -12.34
N ASN A 131 14.74 -25.54 -11.57
CA ASN A 131 14.68 -24.21 -12.13
C ASN A 131 16.02 -23.84 -12.83
N LYS A 132 15.97 -23.78 -14.16
CA LYS A 132 17.14 -23.49 -15.01
C LYS A 132 17.73 -22.11 -14.78
N ASP A 133 16.97 -21.17 -14.22
CA ASP A 133 17.45 -19.82 -13.91
C ASP A 133 18.19 -19.75 -12.56
N LEU A 134 18.23 -20.85 -11.80
CA LEU A 134 18.91 -20.91 -10.51
C LEU A 134 20.26 -21.63 -10.60
N VAL A 135 21.15 -21.23 -9.69
CA VAL A 135 22.40 -21.90 -9.38
C VAL A 135 22.40 -22.26 -7.90
N VAL A 136 22.60 -23.53 -7.58
CA VAL A 136 22.73 -23.99 -6.19
C VAL A 136 24.18 -23.89 -5.72
N THR A 137 24.40 -23.58 -4.45
CA THR A 137 25.72 -23.66 -3.83
C THR A 137 25.59 -24.20 -2.41
N LEU A 138 26.53 -25.08 -2.02
CA LEU A 138 26.59 -25.68 -0.70
C LEU A 138 27.75 -25.09 0.11
N TYR A 139 27.51 -24.81 1.39
CA TYR A 139 28.47 -24.18 2.28
C TYR A 139 28.57 -24.89 3.62
N GLY A 140 29.65 -24.60 4.35
CA GLY A 140 29.94 -25.17 5.64
C GLY A 140 30.76 -26.47 5.58
N PRO A 141 31.29 -26.91 6.73
CA PRO A 141 32.04 -28.16 6.83
C PRO A 141 31.19 -29.42 6.52
N GLY A 142 29.86 -29.37 6.71
CA GLY A 142 28.96 -30.49 6.40
C GLY A 142 28.42 -30.51 4.97
N ARG A 143 28.88 -29.61 4.10
CA ARG A 143 28.28 -29.37 2.78
C ARG A 143 28.24 -30.60 1.88
N ASP A 144 29.25 -31.46 1.95
CA ASP A 144 29.39 -32.61 1.04
C ASP A 144 28.47 -33.79 1.43
N GLN A 145 27.73 -33.68 2.54
CA GLN A 145 26.75 -34.68 3.00
C GLN A 145 25.30 -34.20 2.92
N ILE A 146 25.06 -33.02 2.34
CA ILE A 146 23.70 -32.55 2.06
C ILE A 146 23.13 -33.43 0.96
N LYS A 147 22.01 -34.09 1.23
CA LYS A 147 21.43 -35.10 0.34
C LYS A 147 20.21 -34.56 -0.40
N LYS A 148 20.10 -34.85 -1.69
CA LYS A 148 18.79 -34.90 -2.37
C LYS A 148 18.15 -36.24 -2.01
N SER A 149 16.93 -36.23 -1.48
CA SER A 149 16.24 -37.44 -1.00
C SER A 149 14.82 -37.53 -1.56
N HIS A 150 14.27 -38.75 -1.49
CA HIS A 150 12.90 -39.15 -1.80
C HIS A 150 12.77 -40.63 -1.41
N HIS A 151 11.60 -41.06 -0.97
CA HIS A 151 11.27 -42.47 -0.81
C HIS A 151 10.15 -42.85 -1.78
N ASP A 152 10.27 -44.01 -2.44
CA ASP A 152 9.21 -44.53 -3.32
C ASP A 152 7.89 -44.82 -2.55
N GLN A 153 7.96 -44.89 -1.22
CA GLN A 153 6.82 -45.06 -0.34
C GLN A 153 6.90 -44.11 0.88
N PRO A 154 5.80 -43.41 1.23
CA PRO A 154 4.52 -43.40 0.53
C PRO A 154 4.61 -42.69 -0.84
N ALA A 155 3.66 -42.96 -1.74
CA ALA A 155 3.68 -42.45 -3.11
C ALA A 155 3.65 -40.91 -3.23
N ASP A 156 3.29 -40.20 -2.16
CA ASP A 156 3.26 -38.75 -2.05
C ASP A 156 4.47 -38.15 -1.32
N ASP A 157 5.52 -38.94 -1.02
CA ASP A 157 6.76 -38.40 -0.45
C ASP A 157 7.41 -37.42 -1.46
N PRO A 158 7.70 -36.16 -1.06
CA PRO A 158 8.27 -35.20 -1.98
C PRO A 158 9.72 -35.50 -2.35
N TYR A 159 10.26 -34.67 -3.23
CA TYR A 159 11.67 -34.60 -3.56
C TYR A 159 12.25 -33.46 -2.74
N TYR A 160 13.18 -33.73 -1.82
CA TYR A 160 13.61 -32.74 -0.83
C TYR A 160 15.11 -32.78 -0.55
N VAL A 161 15.61 -31.66 -0.05
CA VAL A 161 16.94 -31.57 0.56
C VAL A 161 16.89 -32.09 1.98
N TRP A 162 17.86 -32.92 2.37
CA TRP A 162 17.96 -33.55 3.68
C TRP A 162 19.35 -33.40 4.28
N SER A 163 19.42 -33.06 5.58
CA SER A 163 20.68 -32.76 6.27
C SER A 163 21.14 -33.83 7.27
N GLY A 164 20.45 -34.95 7.40
CA GLY A 164 20.68 -35.87 8.52
C GLY A 164 22.07 -36.53 8.55
N GLU A 165 22.78 -36.59 7.43
CA GLU A 165 24.16 -37.10 7.32
C GLU A 165 25.23 -36.00 7.42
N ALA A 166 24.86 -34.72 7.57
CA ALA A 166 25.81 -33.62 7.66
C ALA A 166 26.73 -33.75 8.88
N THR A 167 28.03 -33.98 8.65
CA THR A 167 29.01 -34.16 9.75
C THR A 167 29.48 -32.85 10.36
N GLY A 168 29.11 -31.72 9.76
CA GLY A 168 29.37 -30.37 10.22
C GLY A 168 28.17 -29.46 9.95
N ASN A 169 28.24 -28.21 10.40
CA ASN A 169 27.22 -27.23 10.03
C ASN A 169 27.21 -27.05 8.51
N TRP A 170 26.02 -26.79 7.97
CA TRP A 170 25.75 -26.90 6.54
C TRP A 170 24.77 -25.81 6.11
N ALA A 171 24.89 -25.35 4.87
CA ALA A 171 23.95 -24.41 4.29
C ALA A 171 23.77 -24.68 2.80
N VAL A 172 22.56 -24.42 2.30
CA VAL A 172 22.24 -24.44 0.88
C VAL A 172 21.77 -23.04 0.48
N SER A 173 22.25 -22.53 -0.64
CA SER A 173 21.72 -21.31 -1.24
C SER A 173 21.34 -21.51 -2.69
N LEU A 174 20.42 -20.67 -3.15
CA LEU A 174 19.99 -20.55 -4.53
C LEU A 174 20.24 -19.11 -5.01
N ARG A 175 20.86 -19.01 -6.18
CA ARG A 175 21.21 -17.74 -6.84
C ARG A 175 20.55 -17.66 -8.20
N HIS A 176 19.73 -16.64 -8.44
CA HIS A 176 19.20 -16.40 -9.78
C HIS A 176 20.30 -15.92 -10.73
N ARG A 177 20.44 -16.52 -11.92
CA ARG A 177 21.58 -16.30 -12.84
C ARG A 177 21.74 -14.85 -13.28
N ARG A 178 20.64 -14.12 -13.45
CA ARG A 178 20.62 -12.81 -14.15
C ARG A 178 20.15 -11.64 -13.28
N ALA A 179 19.68 -11.90 -12.06
CA ALA A 179 19.08 -10.88 -11.21
C ALA A 179 19.43 -11.09 -9.73
N TYR A 180 19.52 -9.99 -8.99
CA TYR A 180 19.36 -9.93 -7.54
C TYR A 180 17.87 -9.89 -7.20
N ALA A 181 17.53 -10.28 -5.98
CA ALA A 181 16.21 -10.02 -5.41
C ALA A 181 16.24 -8.72 -4.60
N ASP A 182 15.34 -7.78 -4.89
CA ASP A 182 14.97 -6.71 -3.97
C ASP A 182 13.84 -7.24 -3.07
N LEU A 183 14.18 -7.49 -1.80
CA LEU A 183 13.27 -7.99 -0.77
C LEU A 183 12.76 -6.88 0.15
N THR A 184 12.96 -5.60 -0.20
CA THR A 184 12.43 -4.48 0.58
C THR A 184 10.90 -4.38 0.50
N GLY A 185 10.28 -3.74 1.51
CA GLY A 185 8.83 -3.61 1.59
C GLY A 185 8.17 -4.94 1.98
N GLN A 186 7.32 -5.48 1.12
CA GLN A 186 6.52 -6.69 1.37
C GLN A 186 7.21 -7.98 0.89
N GLY A 187 8.55 -8.04 0.97
CA GLY A 187 9.34 -9.22 0.62
C GLY A 187 8.90 -10.43 1.44
N LYS A 188 8.80 -11.59 0.81
CA LYS A 188 8.41 -12.81 1.52
C LYS A 188 9.11 -14.04 0.97
N ILE A 189 9.40 -14.97 1.87
CA ILE A 189 9.96 -16.27 1.55
C ILE A 189 8.98 -17.31 2.11
N ARG A 190 8.62 -18.29 1.30
CA ARG A 190 7.70 -19.37 1.69
C ARG A 190 8.30 -20.70 1.30
N TRP A 191 8.10 -21.72 2.13
CA TRP A 191 8.54 -23.07 1.80
C TRP A 191 7.58 -24.12 2.34
N ARG A 192 7.74 -25.36 1.86
CA ARG A 192 7.20 -26.58 2.51
C ARG A 192 8.35 -27.41 3.09
N ALA A 193 8.22 -27.78 4.36
CA ALA A 193 9.30 -28.38 5.12
C ALA A 193 8.80 -29.36 6.19
N LYS A 194 9.71 -30.21 6.70
CA LYS A 194 9.42 -31.21 7.76
C LYS A 194 10.68 -31.53 8.57
N GLN A 195 10.91 -30.76 9.64
CA GLN A 195 12.07 -30.98 10.51
C GLN A 195 11.80 -32.07 11.54
N GLU A 196 12.87 -32.71 12.03
CA GLU A 196 12.83 -33.69 13.11
C GLU A 196 13.79 -33.31 14.24
N GLY A 197 13.46 -33.74 15.46
CA GLY A 197 14.24 -33.43 16.65
C GLY A 197 14.31 -31.91 16.93
N TYR A 198 15.50 -31.42 17.29
CA TYR A 198 15.70 -30.01 17.64
C TYR A 198 16.07 -29.10 16.46
N ARG A 199 15.96 -29.58 15.21
CA ARG A 199 16.30 -28.75 14.05
C ARG A 199 15.32 -27.60 13.88
N GLN A 200 15.88 -26.43 13.57
CA GLN A 200 15.18 -25.17 13.44
C GLN A 200 15.68 -24.51 12.15
N LEU A 201 14.99 -24.72 11.03
CA LEU A 201 15.44 -24.27 9.72
C LEU A 201 15.26 -22.75 9.56
N ARG A 202 16.33 -22.05 9.20
CA ARG A 202 16.41 -20.58 9.13
C ARG A 202 16.72 -20.12 7.72
N ILE A 203 16.21 -18.95 7.37
CA ILE A 203 16.57 -18.26 6.13
C ILE A 203 18.00 -17.71 6.26
N ILE A 204 18.80 -17.88 5.22
CA ILE A 204 20.07 -17.16 5.03
C ILE A 204 20.00 -16.32 3.77
N LEU A 205 20.68 -15.17 3.80
CA LEU A 205 20.80 -14.28 2.65
C LEU A 205 22.27 -13.94 2.43
N LYS A 206 22.67 -13.84 1.17
CA LYS A 206 23.89 -13.15 0.77
C LYS A 206 23.50 -11.86 0.06
N LEU A 207 24.05 -10.74 0.48
CA LEU A 207 23.87 -9.45 -0.17
C LEU A 207 24.90 -9.28 -1.31
N ALA A 208 24.62 -8.37 -2.24
CA ALA A 208 25.52 -8.09 -3.37
C ALA A 208 26.91 -7.58 -2.96
N ASP A 209 27.07 -7.03 -1.75
CA ASP A 209 28.35 -6.62 -1.19
C ASP A 209 29.15 -7.80 -0.57
N GLY A 210 28.61 -9.02 -0.60
CA GLY A 210 29.20 -10.22 -0.02
C GLY A 210 28.81 -10.47 1.44
N THR A 211 28.03 -9.59 2.07
CA THR A 211 27.53 -9.77 3.43
C THR A 211 26.60 -10.98 3.51
N TRP A 212 26.90 -11.91 4.42
CA TRP A 212 26.02 -13.01 4.76
C TRP A 212 25.21 -12.72 6.03
N LEU A 213 23.93 -13.08 5.98
CA LEU A 213 22.94 -12.90 7.03
C LEU A 213 22.21 -14.21 7.33
N VAL A 214 21.80 -14.40 8.58
CA VAL A 214 20.86 -15.45 9.02
C VAL A 214 19.72 -14.83 9.81
N GLY A 215 18.49 -15.28 9.53
CA GLY A 215 17.27 -14.81 10.17
C GLY A 215 17.07 -15.37 11.57
N ASP A 216 16.46 -14.57 12.45
CA ASP A 216 16.17 -14.95 13.84
C ASP A 216 14.95 -15.87 13.98
N GLN A 217 14.00 -15.80 13.06
CA GLN A 217 12.89 -16.75 12.99
C GLN A 217 13.33 -18.06 12.34
N ALA A 218 12.78 -19.17 12.84
CA ALA A 218 13.12 -20.50 12.38
C ALA A 218 11.91 -21.42 12.29
N ASP A 219 12.00 -22.41 11.42
CA ASP A 219 11.01 -23.45 11.19
C ASP A 219 11.35 -24.76 11.88
N GLY A 220 10.61 -25.08 12.93
CA GLY A 220 10.86 -26.24 13.78
C GLY A 220 10.16 -27.52 13.30
N ALA A 221 10.29 -28.56 14.13
CA ALA A 221 9.73 -29.88 13.87
C ALA A 221 8.21 -29.90 13.65
N SER A 222 7.77 -30.87 12.85
CA SER A 222 6.36 -31.13 12.58
C SER A 222 6.10 -32.60 12.29
N ALA A 223 4.91 -33.08 12.64
CA ALA A 223 4.49 -34.46 12.36
C ALA A 223 4.36 -34.72 10.85
N ASP A 224 4.04 -33.69 10.07
CA ASP A 224 3.85 -33.77 8.63
C ASP A 224 4.48 -32.57 7.90
N TRP A 225 4.57 -32.68 6.58
CA TRP A 225 4.97 -31.61 5.68
C TRP A 225 4.03 -30.42 5.84
N ARG A 226 4.58 -29.26 6.15
CA ARG A 226 3.79 -28.04 6.29
C ARG A 226 4.46 -26.87 5.61
N GLU A 227 3.61 -25.96 5.20
CA GLU A 227 4.06 -24.71 4.61
C GLU A 227 4.29 -23.67 5.70
N ARG A 228 5.28 -22.81 5.46
CA ARG A 228 5.52 -21.63 6.28
C ARG A 228 5.91 -20.46 5.41
N GLU A 229 5.32 -19.32 5.71
CA GLU A 229 5.69 -18.03 5.15
C GLU A 229 6.48 -17.21 6.18
N PHE A 230 7.48 -16.48 5.71
CA PHE A 230 8.25 -15.50 6.45
C PHE A 230 8.13 -14.15 5.75
N ASN A 231 7.57 -13.17 6.44
CA ASN A 231 7.63 -11.78 6.02
C ASN A 231 9.04 -11.26 6.29
N VAL A 232 9.76 -10.85 5.24
CA VAL A 232 11.15 -10.38 5.35
C VAL A 232 11.25 -9.14 6.23
N SER A 233 10.22 -8.30 6.27
CA SER A 233 10.10 -7.13 7.15
C SER A 233 10.12 -7.46 8.65
N ASP A 234 9.70 -8.68 9.01
CA ASP A 234 9.52 -9.10 10.39
C ASP A 234 10.75 -9.86 10.92
N LEU A 235 11.74 -10.11 10.04
CA LEU A 235 12.98 -10.79 10.38
C LEU A 235 14.01 -9.81 10.93
N ARG A 236 14.73 -10.25 11.96
CA ARG A 236 15.99 -9.61 12.37
C ARG A 236 17.16 -10.47 11.91
N TRP A 237 18.27 -9.81 11.64
CA TRP A 237 19.40 -10.43 10.96
C TRP A 237 20.64 -10.45 11.83
N ARG A 238 21.29 -11.61 11.89
CA ARG A 238 22.65 -11.74 12.41
C ARG A 238 23.61 -11.93 11.25
N ARG A 239 24.86 -11.50 11.40
CA ARG A 239 25.95 -11.90 10.49
C ARG A 239 26.00 -13.43 10.46
N LEU A 240 26.33 -14.00 9.31
CA LEU A 240 26.61 -15.43 9.18
C LEU A 240 28.04 -15.59 8.67
N ASP A 241 28.90 -16.29 9.42
CA ASP A 241 30.12 -16.85 8.85
C ASP A 241 29.68 -18.06 8.02
N VAL A 242 29.58 -17.90 6.69
CA VAL A 242 29.06 -18.96 5.82
C VAL A 242 30.04 -20.14 5.67
N GLN A 243 31.34 -19.94 5.92
CA GLN A 243 32.33 -21.02 5.81
C GLN A 243 32.23 -21.98 6.98
N LYS A 244 31.91 -21.46 8.17
CA LYS A 244 31.64 -22.27 9.36
C LYS A 244 30.17 -22.58 9.57
N VAL A 245 29.29 -21.79 8.94
CA VAL A 245 27.84 -21.73 9.15
C VAL A 245 27.53 -21.53 10.64
N VAL A 246 27.98 -20.38 11.16
CA VAL A 246 27.80 -19.94 12.55
C VAL A 246 27.35 -18.49 12.58
N GLU A 247 26.36 -18.19 13.42
CA GLU A 247 25.84 -16.84 13.60
C GLU A 247 26.83 -15.93 14.35
N GLY A 248 26.93 -14.69 13.89
CA GLY A 248 27.72 -13.61 14.48
C GLY A 248 26.84 -12.52 15.08
N ALA A 249 27.36 -11.30 15.18
CA ALA A 249 26.65 -10.16 15.75
C ALA A 249 25.37 -9.79 14.98
N TRP A 250 24.45 -9.08 15.65
CA TRP A 250 23.28 -8.48 15.01
C TRP A 250 23.69 -7.46 13.94
N VAL A 251 22.92 -7.40 12.85
CA VAL A 251 23.04 -6.40 11.78
C VAL A 251 21.79 -5.55 11.79
N GLU A 252 21.93 -4.28 12.15
CA GLU A 252 20.82 -3.34 12.14
C GLU A 252 20.50 -2.91 10.71
N LYS A 253 19.24 -3.08 10.30
CA LYS A 253 18.68 -2.59 9.02
C LYS A 253 19.58 -2.89 7.80
N PRO A 254 19.91 -4.16 7.51
CA PRO A 254 20.69 -4.50 6.32
C PRO A 254 19.98 -4.01 5.05
N ASP A 255 20.77 -3.64 4.03
CA ASP A 255 20.23 -3.23 2.74
C ASP A 255 19.79 -4.46 1.91
N LEU A 256 18.49 -4.70 1.87
CA LEU A 256 17.89 -5.84 1.16
C LEU A 256 17.48 -5.53 -0.29
N ARG A 257 17.91 -4.39 -0.85
CA ARG A 257 17.60 -4.01 -2.24
C ARG A 257 18.31 -4.89 -3.28
N LYS A 258 19.41 -5.54 -2.90
CA LYS A 258 20.20 -6.41 -3.77
C LYS A 258 20.67 -7.65 -3.02
N VAL A 259 19.77 -8.62 -2.88
CA VAL A 259 20.08 -9.95 -2.36
C VAL A 259 20.58 -10.83 -3.51
N ASP A 260 21.80 -11.33 -3.38
CA ASP A 260 22.48 -12.22 -4.31
C ASP A 260 21.95 -13.65 -4.21
N GLU A 261 21.96 -14.20 -3.00
CA GLU A 261 21.59 -15.60 -2.75
C GLU A 261 20.55 -15.67 -1.63
N VAL A 262 19.56 -16.55 -1.80
CA VAL A 262 18.57 -16.89 -0.77
C VAL A 262 18.71 -18.37 -0.47
N GLY A 263 18.76 -18.73 0.81
CA GLY A 263 19.04 -20.10 1.20
C GLY A 263 18.50 -20.46 2.57
N PHE A 264 18.98 -21.60 3.07
CA PHE A 264 18.59 -22.13 4.36
C PHE A 264 19.70 -22.91 5.07
N THR A 265 19.60 -22.95 6.40
CA THR A 265 20.44 -23.76 7.31
C THR A 265 19.70 -23.95 8.63
N ASP A 266 19.98 -25.02 9.38
CA ASP A 266 19.54 -25.15 10.77
C ASP A 266 20.63 -24.81 11.80
N LEU A 267 21.82 -24.38 11.34
CA LEU A 267 23.01 -24.07 12.15
C LEU A 267 23.52 -25.25 12.99
N MET A 268 23.18 -26.49 12.61
CA MET A 268 23.57 -27.69 13.36
C MET A 268 24.09 -28.78 12.43
N ILE A 269 24.90 -29.69 12.99
CA ILE A 269 25.23 -30.97 12.34
C ILE A 269 23.98 -31.85 12.22
N GLY A 270 23.99 -32.82 11.31
CA GLY A 270 22.99 -33.88 11.19
C GLY A 270 23.08 -34.91 12.32
N GLY A 271 21.98 -35.62 12.57
CA GLY A 271 21.91 -36.73 13.54
C GLY A 271 21.04 -37.89 13.04
N GLY A 272 21.02 -38.12 11.73
CA GLY A 272 20.15 -39.07 11.05
C GLY A 272 18.68 -38.65 11.03
N SER A 273 17.81 -39.57 10.63
CA SER A 273 16.36 -39.32 10.50
C SER A 273 15.69 -38.71 11.75
N PRO A 274 16.07 -39.08 13.00
CA PRO A 274 15.50 -38.47 14.21
C PRO A 274 15.96 -37.03 14.49
N ALA A 275 16.97 -36.51 13.79
CA ALA A 275 17.54 -35.19 14.03
C ALA A 275 18.09 -34.57 12.73
N CYS A 276 17.18 -34.22 11.83
CA CYS A 276 17.50 -33.72 10.49
C CYS A 276 16.55 -32.60 10.06
N SER A 277 17.00 -31.83 9.08
CA SER A 277 16.16 -30.89 8.37
C SER A 277 15.74 -31.44 7.01
N ARG A 278 14.51 -31.12 6.58
CA ARG A 278 13.97 -31.38 5.25
C ARG A 278 13.35 -30.13 4.65
N LEU A 279 13.67 -29.84 3.39
CA LEU A 279 13.06 -28.78 2.61
C LEU A 279 12.65 -29.31 1.24
N ASP A 280 11.35 -29.27 0.95
CA ASP A 280 10.79 -29.78 -0.31
C ASP A 280 10.72 -28.71 -1.41
N TRP A 281 10.09 -27.57 -1.17
CA TRP A 281 10.15 -26.46 -2.13
C TRP A 281 10.32 -25.13 -1.43
N ILE A 282 10.85 -24.14 -2.16
CA ILE A 282 11.06 -22.77 -1.69
C ILE A 282 10.62 -21.75 -2.75
N GLU A 283 9.89 -20.74 -2.30
CA GLU A 283 9.48 -19.57 -3.06
C GLU A 283 10.10 -18.30 -2.47
N VAL A 284 10.56 -17.42 -3.36
CA VAL A 284 11.01 -16.09 -3.02
C VAL A 284 10.16 -15.09 -3.79
N TRP A 285 9.56 -14.15 -3.08
CA TRP A 285 8.74 -13.09 -3.65
C TRP A 285 9.42 -11.75 -3.41
N GLY A 286 9.74 -11.06 -4.50
CA GLY A 286 10.60 -9.89 -4.52
C GLY A 286 10.59 -9.22 -5.89
N LYS A 287 11.15 -8.02 -5.98
CA LYS A 287 11.37 -7.38 -7.28
C LYS A 287 12.69 -7.87 -7.89
N PRO A 288 12.71 -8.30 -9.17
CA PRO A 288 13.97 -8.59 -9.83
C PRO A 288 14.77 -7.30 -10.06
N VAL A 289 16.05 -7.31 -9.70
CA VAL A 289 17.00 -6.21 -9.98
C VAL A 289 18.15 -6.77 -10.83
N PRO A 290 18.52 -6.15 -11.97
CA PRO A 290 19.63 -6.61 -12.79
C PRO A 290 20.94 -6.76 -12.02
N ARG A 291 21.73 -7.78 -12.40
CA ARG A 291 23.03 -8.07 -11.80
C ARG A 291 24.13 -7.09 -12.14
#